data_AF-A0AAV6WUU9-F1
#
_entry.id   AF-A0AAV6WUU9-F1
#
_cell.length_a   1.000
_cell.length_b   1.000
_cell.length_c   1.000
_cell.angle_alpha   90.00
_cell.angle_beta   90.00
_cell.angle_gamma   90.00
#
_symmetry.space_group_name_H-M   'P 1'
#
loop_
_entity.id
_entity.type
_entity.pdbx_description
1 polymer ?
#
loop_
_entity_poly.entity_id
_entity_poly.type
_entity_poly.pdbx_seq_one_letter_code
_entity_poly.pdbx_strand_id
1 'polypeptide(L)'
;MVFVKAQKSKAYFKRYQVKFKRRREGKTDYRARIRMINQDKNKYNTPKYRFVVRFTNKDIICQVVSASITGDHVLAAAYSHELPHYGLKVGPTNYPAAYCTGLLLGRRVLKKLEMDEEYEGNVEVTCLFVLFVGMCVGVPALHACIHATGEDYSVEPSETRRPFRALLDVGLVKTTTGNRVFGALKGALDAGLDIPHSDKRFAGFSKDSKQLDAEVHRKYIYGGHVAAYMNASLNFFLFIA
;
A
#
# COMPACT_ATOMS: atom_id res chain seq x y z
N MET A 1 -28.34 1.17 -50.02
CA MET A 1 -27.87 1.62 -48.69
C MET A 1 -28.73 0.93 -47.63
N VAL A 2 -28.15 0.10 -46.77
CA VAL A 2 -28.91 -0.73 -45.82
C VAL A 2 -29.08 0.02 -44.49
N PHE A 3 -30.32 0.24 -44.06
CA PHE A 3 -30.60 0.90 -42.78
C PHE A 3 -30.57 -0.12 -41.63
N VAL A 4 -29.86 0.23 -40.55
CA VAL A 4 -29.81 -0.60 -39.34
C VAL A 4 -30.90 -0.16 -38.36
N LYS A 5 -31.67 -1.12 -37.85
CA LYS A 5 -32.70 -0.87 -36.83
C LYS A 5 -32.09 -0.32 -35.55
N ALA A 6 -32.59 0.82 -35.08
CA ALA A 6 -32.18 1.41 -33.81
C ALA A 6 -32.61 0.54 -32.61
N GLN A 7 -31.64 -0.11 -31.97
CA GLN A 7 -31.87 -0.97 -30.80
C GLN A 7 -32.14 -0.17 -29.51
N LYS A 8 -31.50 0.99 -29.34
CA LYS A 8 -31.66 1.88 -28.17
C LYS A 8 -32.82 2.86 -28.38
N SER A 9 -34.04 2.33 -28.44
CA SER A 9 -35.27 3.13 -28.60
C SER A 9 -35.74 3.75 -27.27
N LYS A 10 -36.71 4.67 -27.31
CA LYS A 10 -37.38 5.21 -26.10
C LYS A 10 -37.96 4.09 -25.23
N ALA A 11 -38.48 3.03 -25.85
CA ALA A 11 -39.00 1.84 -25.16
C ALA A 11 -37.91 1.01 -24.46
N TYR A 12 -36.67 1.03 -24.95
CA TYR A 12 -35.52 0.43 -24.27
C TYR A 12 -35.20 1.19 -22.98
N PHE A 13 -35.06 2.52 -23.05
CA PHE A 13 -34.69 3.33 -21.88
C PHE A 13 -35.73 3.28 -20.76
N LYS A 14 -37.02 3.14 -21.07
CA LYS A 14 -38.09 2.94 -20.06
C LYS A 14 -37.91 1.67 -19.22
N ARG A 15 -37.25 0.63 -19.74
CA ARG A 15 -37.03 -0.68 -19.07
C ARG A 15 -35.59 -0.88 -18.62
N TYR A 16 -34.69 0.05 -18.93
CA TYR A 16 -33.27 -0.11 -18.66
C TYR A 16 -32.97 0.15 -17.19
N GLN A 17 -32.61 -0.91 -16.46
CA GLN A 17 -32.15 -0.78 -15.08
C GLN A 17 -30.67 -0.41 -15.03
N VAL A 18 -30.38 0.77 -14.51
CA VAL A 18 -29.00 1.25 -14.34
C VAL A 18 -28.28 0.51 -13.22
N LYS A 19 -26.99 0.23 -13.41
CA LYS A 19 -26.12 -0.25 -12.33
C LYS A 19 -25.81 0.90 -11.35
N PHE A 20 -25.34 0.56 -10.15
CA PHE A 20 -24.94 1.53 -9.13
C PHE A 20 -23.90 2.54 -9.65
N LYS A 21 -23.93 3.77 -9.13
CA LYS A 21 -23.10 4.90 -9.60
C LYS A 21 -21.63 4.54 -9.78
N ARG A 22 -20.97 4.02 -8.73
CA ARG A 22 -19.54 3.66 -8.78
C ARG A 22 -19.20 2.49 -9.70
N ARG A 23 -20.19 1.64 -10.01
CA ARG A 23 -20.03 0.55 -10.99
C ARG A 23 -20.08 1.10 -12.42
N ARG A 24 -20.96 2.09 -12.69
CA ARG A 24 -20.99 2.81 -13.97
C ARG A 24 -19.71 3.60 -14.21
N GLU A 25 -19.14 4.20 -13.16
CA GLU A 25 -17.84 4.88 -13.21
C GLU A 25 -16.64 3.92 -13.26
N GLY A 26 -16.86 2.60 -13.13
CA GLY A 26 -15.78 1.61 -13.15
C GLY A 26 -14.78 1.74 -12.01
N LYS A 27 -15.18 2.27 -10.84
CA LYS A 27 -14.28 2.51 -9.69
C LYS A 27 -14.36 1.46 -8.60
N THR A 28 -15.40 0.64 -8.57
CA THR A 28 -15.63 -0.30 -7.47
C THR A 28 -16.28 -1.58 -7.97
N ASP A 29 -15.72 -2.70 -7.55
CA ASP A 29 -16.41 -3.98 -7.55
C ASP A 29 -17.19 -4.15 -6.24
N TYR A 30 -18.51 -4.09 -6.33
CA TYR A 30 -19.39 -4.24 -5.18
C TYR A 30 -19.35 -5.66 -4.60
N ARG A 31 -19.04 -6.70 -5.40
CA ARG A 31 -18.96 -8.07 -4.90
C ARG A 31 -17.81 -8.23 -3.91
N ALA A 32 -16.62 -7.72 -4.27
CA ALA A 32 -15.47 -7.70 -3.37
C ALA A 32 -15.73 -6.81 -2.15
N ARG A 33 -16.28 -5.61 -2.37
CA ARG A 33 -16.54 -4.64 -1.29
C ARG A 33 -17.52 -5.16 -0.25
N ILE A 34 -18.62 -5.79 -0.65
CA ILE A 34 -19.62 -6.35 0.28
C ILE A 34 -18.97 -7.41 1.18
N ARG A 35 -18.15 -8.31 0.62
CA ARG A 35 -17.46 -9.35 1.40
C ARG A 35 -16.47 -8.77 2.41
N MET A 36 -15.77 -7.70 2.03
CA MET A 36 -14.81 -7.06 2.92
C MET A 36 -15.49 -6.31 4.06
N ILE A 37 -16.55 -5.55 3.76
CA ILE A 37 -17.26 -4.71 4.74
C ILE A 37 -18.16 -5.52 5.67
N ASN A 38 -18.77 -6.59 5.17
CA ASN A 38 -19.71 -7.37 5.97
C ASN A 38 -19.02 -7.86 7.26
N GLN A 39 -19.64 -7.50 8.38
CA GLN A 39 -19.18 -7.81 9.72
C GLN A 39 -20.15 -8.81 10.34
N ASP A 40 -19.62 -9.69 11.19
CA ASP A 40 -20.47 -10.63 11.93
C ASP A 40 -21.43 -9.84 12.82
N LYS A 41 -22.73 -10.15 12.76
CA LYS A 41 -23.76 -9.44 13.54
C LYS A 41 -23.51 -9.51 15.06
N ASN A 42 -22.83 -10.57 15.50
CA ASN A 42 -22.44 -10.77 16.90
C ASN A 42 -21.46 -9.68 17.40
N LYS A 43 -20.76 -9.00 16.49
CA LYS A 43 -19.81 -7.92 16.81
C LYS A 43 -20.44 -6.53 16.84
N TYR A 44 -21.78 -6.44 16.79
CA TYR A 44 -22.58 -5.22 16.90
C TYR A 44 -21.95 -4.03 16.16
N ASN A 45 -21.68 -2.92 16.85
CA ASN A 45 -21.16 -1.69 16.26
C ASN A 45 -19.63 -1.66 16.15
N THR A 46 -18.95 -2.80 16.27
CA THR A 46 -17.49 -2.83 16.16
C THR A 46 -17.07 -2.61 14.71
N PRO A 47 -16.37 -1.50 14.39
CA PRO A 47 -16.00 -1.18 13.02
C PRO A 47 -14.99 -2.19 12.48
N LYS A 48 -15.18 -2.57 11.21
CA LYS A 48 -14.23 -3.39 10.47
C LYS A 48 -13.33 -2.50 9.64
N TYR A 49 -12.05 -2.43 10.01
CA TYR A 49 -11.08 -1.56 9.35
C TYR A 49 -10.53 -2.19 8.07
N ARG A 50 -10.36 -1.35 7.05
CA ARG A 50 -9.79 -1.71 5.76
C ARG A 50 -8.61 -0.80 5.45
N PHE A 51 -7.51 -1.38 5.03
CA PHE A 51 -6.35 -0.69 4.50
C PHE A 51 -6.51 -0.55 2.98
N VAL A 52 -6.97 0.62 2.56
CA VAL A 52 -7.27 0.96 1.17
C VAL A 52 -6.02 1.51 0.51
N VAL A 53 -5.53 0.82 -0.51
CA VAL A 53 -4.39 1.28 -1.33
C VAL A 53 -4.89 1.58 -2.73
N ARG A 54 -4.62 2.79 -3.22
CA ARG A 54 -4.99 3.23 -4.57
C ARG A 54 -3.80 3.88 -5.24
N PHE A 55 -3.57 3.48 -6.48
CA PHE A 55 -2.58 4.09 -7.36
C PHE A 55 -3.29 5.01 -8.34
N THR A 56 -2.74 6.21 -8.47
CA THR A 56 -2.98 7.09 -9.61
C THR A 56 -1.73 7.09 -10.48
N ASN A 57 -1.74 7.87 -11.57
CA ASN A 57 -0.58 7.95 -12.46
C ASN A 57 0.65 8.59 -11.80
N LYS A 58 0.44 9.50 -10.85
CA LYS A 58 1.51 10.30 -10.23
C LYS A 58 1.58 10.18 -8.70
N ASP A 59 0.59 9.55 -8.07
CA ASP A 59 0.48 9.49 -6.62
C ASP A 59 0.00 8.12 -6.13
N ILE A 60 0.44 7.75 -4.94
CA ILE A 60 0.00 6.59 -4.18
C ILE A 60 -0.80 7.09 -2.98
N ILE A 61 -1.99 6.54 -2.81
CA ILE A 61 -2.92 6.90 -1.76
C ILE A 61 -3.11 5.68 -0.86
N CYS A 62 -2.76 5.81 0.41
CA CYS A 62 -2.94 4.78 1.43
C CYS A 62 -3.86 5.33 2.53
N GLN A 63 -4.94 4.63 2.85
CA GLN A 63 -5.95 5.07 3.81
C GLN A 63 -6.43 3.92 4.69
N VAL A 64 -6.68 4.20 5.97
CA VAL A 64 -7.40 3.26 6.85
C VAL A 64 -8.84 3.72 6.98
N VAL A 65 -9.77 2.84 6.62
CA VAL A 65 -11.17 3.19 6.40
C VAL A 65 -12.11 2.22 7.09
N SER A 66 -13.09 2.73 7.82
CA SER A 66 -14.26 1.97 8.31
C SER A 66 -15.51 2.33 7.50
N ALA A 67 -16.46 1.40 7.41
CA ALA A 67 -17.71 1.64 6.69
C ALA A 67 -18.83 2.01 7.68
N SER A 68 -19.61 3.06 7.36
CA SER A 68 -20.87 3.39 8.03
C SER A 68 -22.02 3.44 7.02
N ILE A 69 -23.25 3.65 7.50
CA ILE A 69 -24.45 3.74 6.67
C ILE A 69 -24.41 5.01 5.80
N THR A 70 -23.94 6.13 6.36
CA THR A 70 -23.85 7.41 5.64
C THR A 70 -22.71 7.42 4.63
N GLY A 71 -21.57 6.81 4.99
CA GLY A 71 -20.39 6.76 4.15
C GLY A 71 -19.19 6.08 4.81
N ASP A 72 -18.07 6.07 4.11
CA ASP A 72 -16.82 5.53 4.64
C ASP A 72 -16.13 6.59 5.51
N HIS A 73 -15.77 6.25 6.75
CA HIS A 73 -14.99 7.11 7.63
C HIS A 73 -13.49 6.78 7.49
N VAL A 74 -12.68 7.80 7.24
CA VAL A 74 -11.21 7.66 7.11
C VAL A 74 -10.57 7.97 8.45
N LEU A 75 -9.88 6.99 9.04
CA LEU A 75 -9.17 7.15 10.32
C LEU A 75 -7.87 7.93 10.12
N ALA A 76 -7.08 7.53 9.13
CA ALA A 76 -5.85 8.19 8.73
C ALA A 76 -5.60 8.01 7.24
N ALA A 77 -4.83 8.93 6.67
CA ALA A 77 -4.40 8.92 5.28
C ALA A 77 -2.91 9.28 5.16
N ALA A 78 -2.31 8.77 4.09
CA ALA A 78 -0.93 8.95 3.71
C ALA A 78 -0.86 9.03 2.19
N TYR A 79 -0.03 9.95 1.68
CA TYR A 79 0.11 10.18 0.26
C TYR A 79 1.58 10.21 -0.15
N SER A 80 1.88 9.82 -1.38
CA SER A 80 3.28 9.79 -1.84
C SER A 80 3.85 11.19 -2.10
N HIS A 81 3.02 12.18 -2.37
CA HIS A 81 3.46 13.57 -2.51
C HIS A 81 3.95 14.20 -1.20
N GLU A 82 3.73 13.56 -0.06
CA GLU A 82 4.26 13.99 1.25
C GLU A 82 5.65 13.41 1.52
N LEU A 83 6.06 12.36 0.80
CA LEU A 83 7.36 11.69 0.94
C LEU A 83 8.59 12.60 0.72
N PRO A 84 8.55 13.65 -0.12
CA PRO A 84 9.66 14.59 -0.26
C PRO A 84 10.08 15.25 1.07
N HIS A 85 9.16 15.41 2.03
CA HIS A 85 9.50 15.93 3.36
C HIS A 85 10.39 14.99 4.17
N TYR A 86 10.36 13.69 3.84
CA TYR A 86 11.12 12.63 4.51
C TYR A 86 12.36 12.22 3.72
N GLY A 87 12.76 13.00 2.71
CA GLY A 87 13.98 12.79 1.91
C GLY A 87 13.78 12.13 0.55
N LEU A 88 12.62 11.50 0.27
CA LEU A 88 12.34 10.89 -1.04
C LEU A 88 11.74 11.91 -2.01
N LYS A 89 12.60 12.64 -2.72
CA LYS A 89 12.20 13.73 -3.62
C LYS A 89 11.68 13.25 -4.99
N VAL A 90 12.14 12.10 -5.47
CA VAL A 90 11.90 11.62 -6.84
C VAL A 90 11.28 10.22 -6.81
N GLY A 91 10.46 9.90 -7.82
CA GLY A 91 9.86 8.58 -8.00
C GLY A 91 8.71 8.26 -7.04
N PRO A 92 7.68 9.12 -6.92
CA PRO A 92 6.59 8.95 -5.96
C PRO A 92 5.73 7.70 -6.18
N THR A 93 5.79 7.08 -7.37
CA THR A 93 4.95 5.93 -7.72
C THR A 93 5.69 4.59 -7.78
N ASN A 94 6.95 4.55 -7.34
CA ASN A 94 7.76 3.32 -7.38
C ASN A 94 7.37 2.32 -6.28
N TYR A 95 7.88 1.09 -6.36
CA TYR A 95 7.76 0.10 -5.28
C TYR A 95 8.30 0.60 -3.92
N PRO A 96 9.51 1.19 -3.83
CA PRO A 96 10.01 1.86 -2.62
C PRO A 96 9.05 2.94 -2.09
N ALA A 97 8.53 3.79 -2.98
CA ALA A 97 7.62 4.84 -2.55
C ALA A 97 6.31 4.27 -1.98
N ALA A 98 5.78 3.20 -2.57
CA ALA A 98 4.62 2.49 -2.03
C ALA A 98 4.89 1.97 -0.61
N TYR A 99 6.05 1.34 -0.40
CA TYR A 99 6.49 0.88 0.90
C TYR A 99 6.54 2.02 1.93
N CYS A 100 7.22 3.13 1.61
CA CYS A 100 7.33 4.28 2.50
C CYS A 100 5.95 4.90 2.82
N THR A 101 5.03 4.99 1.84
CA THR A 101 3.66 5.50 2.12
C THR A 101 2.88 4.59 3.05
N GLY A 102 3.05 3.26 2.94
CA GLY A 102 2.41 2.30 3.83
C GLY A 102 2.93 2.40 5.25
N LEU A 103 4.26 2.50 5.40
CA LEU A 103 4.94 2.67 6.69
C LEU A 103 4.51 3.96 7.39
N LEU A 104 4.48 5.07 6.64
CA LEU A 104 4.03 6.37 7.14
C LEU A 104 2.56 6.35 7.58
N LEU A 105 1.69 5.63 6.86
CA LEU A 105 0.31 5.46 7.31
C LEU A 105 0.23 4.67 8.61
N GLY A 106 0.96 3.55 8.70
CA GLY A 106 0.98 2.69 9.89
C GLY A 106 1.36 3.47 11.14
N ARG A 107 2.45 4.23 11.08
CA ARG A 107 2.88 5.10 12.19
C ARG A 107 1.88 6.18 12.55
N ARG A 108 1.23 6.81 11.56
CA ARG A 108 0.17 7.80 11.83
C ARG A 108 -1.04 7.19 12.52
N VAL A 109 -1.40 5.95 12.19
CA VAL A 109 -2.53 5.24 12.80
C VAL A 109 -2.19 4.86 14.23
N LEU A 110 -1.02 4.28 14.48
CA LEU A 110 -0.59 3.88 15.82
C LEU A 110 -0.45 5.08 16.75
N LYS A 111 0.14 6.19 16.28
CA LYS A 111 0.23 7.44 17.04
C LYS A 111 -1.14 8.02 17.38
N LYS A 112 -2.12 7.94 16.46
CA LYS A 112 -3.49 8.38 16.72
C LYS A 112 -4.24 7.52 17.75
N LEU A 113 -3.80 6.28 17.93
CA LEU A 113 -4.41 5.31 18.84
C LEU A 113 -3.60 5.15 20.13
N GLU A 114 -2.49 5.88 20.26
CA GLU A 114 -1.56 5.86 21.41
C GLU A 114 -1.00 4.45 21.66
N MET A 115 -0.61 3.76 20.57
CA MET A 115 -0.02 2.40 20.59
C MET A 115 1.33 2.35 19.87
N ASP A 116 1.99 3.49 19.74
CA ASP A 116 3.24 3.64 18.98
C ASP A 116 4.45 3.02 19.69
N GLU A 117 4.50 3.09 21.02
CA GLU A 117 5.56 2.47 21.84
C GLU A 117 5.38 0.95 22.00
N GLU A 118 4.14 0.47 22.06
CA GLU A 118 3.86 -0.96 22.25
C GLU A 118 4.10 -1.77 20.97
N TYR A 119 3.77 -1.19 19.82
CA TYR A 119 3.90 -1.82 18.52
C TYR A 119 4.90 -1.06 17.65
N GLU A 120 6.17 -1.17 18.02
CA GLU A 120 7.26 -0.59 17.24
C GLU A 120 7.46 -1.30 15.89
N GLY A 121 6.95 -2.52 15.71
CA GLY A 121 7.14 -3.27 14.47
C GLY A 121 8.59 -3.72 14.28
N ASN A 122 9.04 -3.87 13.03
CA ASN A 122 10.42 -4.29 12.78
C ASN A 122 11.37 -3.08 12.90
N VAL A 123 12.15 -3.02 13.99
CA VAL A 123 13.04 -1.89 14.31
C VAL A 123 14.31 -1.87 13.46
N GLU A 124 14.71 -3.01 12.86
CA GLU A 124 15.80 -3.00 11.87
C GLU A 124 15.41 -2.14 10.67
N VAL A 125 14.12 -2.07 10.32
CA VAL A 125 13.58 -1.15 9.30
C VAL A 125 13.64 0.32 9.75
N THR A 126 13.83 0.64 11.03
CA THR A 126 13.63 2.00 11.55
C THR A 126 14.78 2.63 12.33
N CYS A 127 15.89 1.94 12.62
CA CYS A 127 16.96 2.56 13.42
C CYS A 127 18.37 2.29 12.90
N LEU A 128 18.95 3.30 12.23
CA LEU A 128 20.36 3.61 12.46
C LEU A 128 20.52 5.13 12.62
N PHE A 129 20.59 5.57 13.87
CA PHE A 129 21.26 6.80 14.24
C PHE A 129 22.74 6.59 13.87
N VAL A 130 23.18 7.06 12.71
CA VAL A 130 24.60 7.22 12.44
C VAL A 130 25.00 8.60 12.91
N LEU A 131 25.51 8.64 14.13
CA LEU A 131 26.34 9.72 14.61
C LEU A 131 27.62 9.71 13.77
N PHE A 132 27.64 10.46 12.67
CA PHE A 132 28.90 10.91 12.07
C PHE A 132 28.91 12.43 12.09
N VAL A 133 29.62 12.93 13.10
CA VAL A 133 30.14 14.28 13.18
C VAL A 133 30.97 14.54 11.91
N GLY A 134 30.64 15.60 11.17
CA GLY A 134 31.39 16.02 9.99
C GLY A 134 30.68 17.09 9.17
N MET A 135 30.61 18.30 9.74
CA MET A 135 30.30 19.60 9.11
C MET A 135 29.63 19.60 7.72
N CYS A 136 28.35 19.96 7.68
CA CYS A 136 27.77 20.86 6.68
C CYS A 136 26.48 21.46 7.26
N VAL A 137 26.24 22.72 6.91
CA VAL A 137 25.39 23.68 7.61
C VAL A 137 23.91 23.47 7.28
N GLY A 138 23.05 23.50 8.31
CA GLY A 138 21.70 24.07 8.19
C GLY A 138 20.66 23.36 7.31
N VAL A 139 20.36 22.09 7.56
CA VAL A 139 19.00 21.51 7.40
C VAL A 139 18.88 20.36 8.40
N PRO A 140 17.88 20.31 9.31
CA PRO A 140 17.62 19.10 10.10
C PRO A 140 16.97 18.05 9.20
N ALA A 141 17.73 17.49 8.27
CA ALA A 141 17.31 16.36 7.46
C ALA A 141 17.57 15.11 8.30
N LEU A 142 16.53 14.65 8.99
CA LEU A 142 16.46 13.34 9.62
C LEU A 142 16.64 12.30 8.50
N HIS A 143 17.90 11.92 8.24
CA HIS A 143 18.23 10.90 7.25
C HIS A 143 17.94 9.54 7.88
N ALA A 144 16.74 9.02 7.64
CA ALA A 144 16.34 7.69 8.10
C ALA A 144 16.90 6.64 7.13
N CYS A 145 18.01 6.00 7.50
CA CYS A 145 18.45 4.76 6.85
C CYS A 145 17.58 3.61 7.37
N ILE A 146 16.57 3.26 6.59
CA ILE A 146 15.66 2.14 6.85
C ILE A 146 16.44 0.85 6.54
N HIS A 147 16.59 -0.09 7.48
CA HIS A 147 17.18 -1.42 7.26
C HIS A 147 16.09 -2.52 7.19
N ALA A 148 15.22 -2.51 6.17
CA ALA A 148 14.31 -3.61 5.89
C ALA A 148 15.03 -4.94 5.63
N THR A 149 14.70 -5.97 6.40
CA THR A 149 15.22 -7.34 6.31
C THR A 149 14.59 -8.14 5.18
N GLY A 150 13.39 -7.74 4.73
CA GLY A 150 12.68 -8.39 3.62
C GLY A 150 11.99 -9.70 4.01
N GLU A 151 12.06 -10.09 5.28
CA GLU A 151 11.38 -11.26 5.85
C GLU A 151 9.94 -10.94 6.24
N ASP A 152 9.08 -11.96 6.25
CA ASP A 152 7.67 -11.80 6.62
C ASP A 152 7.54 -11.53 8.13
N TYR A 153 6.93 -10.39 8.46
CA TYR A 153 6.76 -9.93 9.83
C TYR A 153 5.27 -9.94 10.15
N SER A 154 4.90 -10.73 11.14
CA SER A 154 3.56 -10.73 11.74
C SER A 154 3.68 -10.17 13.14
N VAL A 155 2.80 -9.22 13.48
CA VAL A 155 2.79 -8.59 14.79
C VAL A 155 2.20 -9.58 15.79
N GLU A 156 3.02 -10.06 16.72
CA GLU A 156 2.54 -10.88 17.82
C GLU A 156 1.76 -10.03 18.84
N PRO A 157 0.65 -10.54 19.40
CA PRO A 157 -0.15 -9.78 20.34
C PRO A 157 0.57 -9.62 21.68
N SER A 158 0.59 -8.40 22.20
CA SER A 158 1.00 -8.12 23.57
C SER A 158 -0.07 -8.57 24.59
N GLU A 159 0.31 -8.59 25.87
CA GLU A 159 -0.59 -8.94 26.97
C GLU A 159 -1.66 -7.87 27.24
N THR A 160 -1.41 -6.61 26.88
CA THR A 160 -2.29 -5.49 27.26
C THR A 160 -3.34 -5.19 26.19
N ARG A 161 -2.94 -4.90 24.95
CA ARG A 161 -3.84 -4.45 23.89
C ARG A 161 -3.46 -5.11 22.58
N ARG A 162 -4.44 -5.69 21.90
CA ARG A 162 -4.21 -6.37 20.61
C ARG A 162 -3.77 -5.38 19.51
N PRO A 163 -2.94 -5.82 18.55
CA PRO A 163 -2.47 -4.98 17.47
C PRO A 163 -3.62 -4.50 16.58
N PHE A 164 -3.42 -3.35 15.93
CA PHE A 164 -4.46 -2.78 15.08
C PHE A 164 -4.65 -3.62 13.81
N ARG A 165 -5.79 -4.32 13.75
CA ARG A 165 -6.11 -5.20 12.64
C ARG A 165 -6.84 -4.49 11.52
N ALA A 166 -6.31 -4.58 10.30
CA ALA A 166 -6.96 -4.06 9.08
C ALA A 166 -6.95 -5.08 7.94
N LEU A 167 -7.93 -5.00 7.03
CA LEU A 167 -7.99 -5.85 5.83
C LEU A 167 -7.53 -5.08 4.59
N LEU A 168 -6.64 -5.66 3.79
CA LEU A 168 -6.19 -5.05 2.54
C LEU A 168 -7.34 -4.92 1.51
N ASP A 169 -7.62 -3.70 1.07
CA ASP A 169 -8.55 -3.38 -0.01
C ASP A 169 -7.77 -2.93 -1.25
N VAL A 170 -7.62 -3.86 -2.20
CA VAL A 170 -6.95 -3.67 -3.49
C VAL A 170 -7.85 -3.01 -4.54
N GLY A 171 -9.17 -3.00 -4.31
CA GLY A 171 -10.15 -2.45 -5.25
C GLY A 171 -10.22 -3.25 -6.55
N LEU A 172 -9.97 -2.58 -7.68
CA LEU A 172 -10.02 -3.17 -9.03
C LEU A 172 -8.64 -3.57 -9.56
N VAL A 173 -7.58 -3.32 -8.80
CA VAL A 173 -6.21 -3.61 -9.23
C VAL A 173 -6.01 -5.13 -9.26
N LYS A 174 -5.36 -5.63 -10.32
CA LYS A 174 -5.04 -7.06 -10.44
C LYS A 174 -3.97 -7.46 -9.42
N THR A 175 -4.23 -8.48 -8.62
CA THR A 175 -3.29 -9.02 -7.62
C THR A 175 -2.27 -9.95 -8.28
N THR A 176 -1.24 -9.36 -8.90
CA THR A 176 -0.08 -10.09 -9.44
C THR A 176 1.06 -10.16 -8.41
N THR A 177 1.97 -11.11 -8.58
CA THR A 177 3.24 -11.17 -7.83
C THR A 177 4.05 -9.91 -8.09
N GLY A 178 4.58 -9.29 -7.03
CA GLY A 178 5.38 -8.06 -7.14
C GLY A 178 4.58 -6.80 -7.44
N ASN A 179 3.24 -6.81 -7.30
CA ASN A 179 2.47 -5.58 -7.44
C ASN A 179 2.83 -4.58 -6.33
N ARG A 180 2.96 -3.29 -6.68
CA ARG A 180 3.23 -2.17 -5.77
C ARG A 180 2.24 -2.05 -4.61
N VAL A 181 1.00 -2.51 -4.78
CA VAL A 181 0.01 -2.60 -3.67
C VAL A 181 0.56 -3.40 -2.50
N PHE A 182 1.29 -4.49 -2.78
CA PHE A 182 1.90 -5.32 -1.74
C PHE A 182 3.15 -4.69 -1.13
N GLY A 183 3.81 -3.75 -1.83
CA GLY A 183 4.85 -2.91 -1.23
C GLY A 183 4.29 -2.01 -0.13
N ALA A 184 3.15 -1.35 -0.38
CA ALA A 184 2.45 -0.56 0.63
C ALA A 184 1.91 -1.42 1.79
N LEU A 185 1.46 -2.64 1.50
CA LEU A 185 1.11 -3.62 2.54
C LEU A 185 2.32 -3.93 3.43
N LYS A 186 3.48 -4.24 2.83
CA LYS A 186 4.69 -4.60 3.58
C LYS A 186 5.17 -3.46 4.47
N GLY A 187 5.14 -2.22 3.97
CA GLY A 187 5.45 -1.05 4.79
C GLY A 187 4.50 -0.87 5.97
N ALA A 188 3.20 -1.15 5.79
CA ALA A 188 2.22 -1.10 6.87
C ALA A 188 2.43 -2.20 7.94
N LEU A 189 2.83 -3.40 7.53
CA LEU A 189 3.18 -4.51 8.42
C LEU A 189 4.42 -4.19 9.25
N ASP A 190 5.47 -3.69 8.59
CA ASP A 190 6.73 -3.33 9.25
C ASP A 190 6.56 -2.14 10.21
N ALA A 191 5.53 -1.31 9.99
CA ALA A 191 5.15 -0.25 10.91
C ALA A 191 4.38 -0.72 12.15
N GLY A 192 3.98 -2.00 12.23
CA GLY A 192 3.25 -2.58 13.37
C GLY A 192 1.74 -2.74 13.18
N LEU A 193 1.21 -2.63 11.94
CA LEU A 193 -0.20 -2.97 11.69
C LEU A 193 -0.37 -4.48 11.47
N ASP A 194 -1.43 -5.07 12.05
CA ASP A 194 -1.81 -6.45 11.77
C ASP A 194 -2.70 -6.51 10.51
N ILE A 195 -2.13 -6.99 9.40
CA ILE A 195 -2.87 -7.23 8.16
C ILE A 195 -2.68 -8.68 7.75
N PRO A 196 -3.74 -9.51 7.74
CA PRO A 196 -3.61 -10.92 7.37
C PRO A 196 -3.21 -11.05 5.90
N HIS A 197 -2.07 -11.70 5.64
CA HIS A 197 -1.48 -11.81 4.31
C HIS A 197 -0.82 -13.18 4.09
N SER A 198 -0.34 -13.40 2.86
CA SER A 198 0.44 -14.57 2.47
C SER A 198 1.55 -14.14 1.52
N ASP A 199 2.69 -14.80 1.57
CA ASP A 199 3.95 -14.31 0.97
C ASP A 199 3.98 -14.47 -0.56
N LYS A 200 3.02 -15.26 -1.07
CA LYS A 200 2.80 -15.59 -2.49
C LYS A 200 2.68 -14.39 -3.43
N ARG A 201 2.48 -13.17 -2.92
CA ARG A 201 2.24 -11.97 -3.72
C ARG A 201 3.35 -10.93 -3.64
N PHE A 202 4.34 -11.15 -2.78
CA PHE A 202 5.49 -10.26 -2.67
C PHE A 202 6.41 -10.33 -3.89
N ALA A 203 7.25 -9.31 -4.05
CA ALA A 203 8.30 -9.29 -5.06
C ALA A 203 9.41 -10.27 -4.63
N GLY A 204 9.87 -11.13 -5.54
CA GLY A 204 10.82 -12.21 -5.21
C GLY A 204 10.19 -13.55 -4.86
N PHE A 205 8.86 -13.69 -4.96
CA PHE A 205 8.21 -14.98 -4.78
C PHE A 205 8.30 -15.83 -6.06
N SER A 206 8.94 -16.99 -5.94
CA SER A 206 9.08 -17.97 -7.02
C SER A 206 7.96 -19.01 -6.94
N LYS A 207 7.19 -19.18 -8.02
CA LYS A 207 6.04 -20.12 -8.05
C LYS A 207 6.48 -21.58 -7.93
N ASP A 208 7.65 -21.89 -8.45
CA ASP A 208 8.15 -23.26 -8.57
C ASP A 208 8.69 -23.75 -7.22
N SER A 209 9.52 -22.95 -6.55
CA SER A 209 10.05 -23.25 -5.21
C SER A 209 9.05 -22.97 -4.09
N LYS A 210 7.99 -22.18 -4.35
CA LYS A 210 7.00 -21.71 -3.35
C LYS A 210 7.64 -21.01 -2.15
N GLN A 211 8.84 -20.47 -2.33
CA GLN A 211 9.60 -19.75 -1.30
C GLN A 211 9.76 -18.29 -1.70
N LEU A 212 9.85 -17.43 -0.70
CA LEU A 212 10.15 -16.02 -0.86
C LEU A 212 11.65 -15.80 -0.76
N ASP A 213 12.25 -15.24 -1.80
CA ASP A 213 13.65 -14.82 -1.76
C ASP A 213 13.74 -13.45 -1.07
N ALA A 214 14.01 -13.46 0.24
CA ALA A 214 14.05 -12.25 1.08
C ALA A 214 15.06 -11.20 0.55
N GLU A 215 16.19 -11.63 0.01
CA GLU A 215 17.18 -10.73 -0.61
C GLU A 215 16.63 -9.98 -1.82
N VAL A 216 15.87 -10.67 -2.67
CA VAL A 216 15.23 -10.05 -3.84
C VAL A 216 14.17 -9.09 -3.36
N HIS A 217 13.34 -9.49 -2.39
CA HIS A 217 12.32 -8.64 -1.81
C HIS A 217 12.92 -7.34 -1.25
N ARG A 218 14.01 -7.46 -0.49
CA ARG A 218 14.81 -6.36 0.04
C ARG A 218 15.34 -5.44 -1.06
N LYS A 219 15.91 -5.98 -2.14
CA LYS A 219 16.35 -5.19 -3.30
C LYS A 219 15.20 -4.40 -3.94
N TYR A 220 13.97 -4.92 -3.92
CA TYR A 220 12.80 -4.17 -4.40
C TYR A 220 12.39 -3.04 -3.46
N ILE A 221 12.44 -3.26 -2.15
CA ILE A 221 12.13 -2.23 -1.14
C ILE A 221 13.08 -1.04 -1.26
N TYR A 222 14.37 -1.26 -1.49
CA TYR A 222 15.35 -0.17 -1.67
C TYR A 222 15.39 0.45 -3.07
N GLY A 223 14.60 -0.05 -4.01
CA GLY A 223 14.69 0.42 -5.40
C GLY A 223 15.98 -0.01 -6.11
N GLY A 224 16.65 -1.08 -5.68
CA GLY A 224 17.83 -1.63 -6.34
C GLY A 224 17.57 -2.02 -7.81
N HIS A 225 16.33 -2.40 -8.14
CA HIS A 225 15.88 -2.61 -9.52
C HIS A 225 15.89 -1.33 -10.37
N VAL A 226 15.55 -0.19 -9.76
CA VAL A 226 15.61 1.12 -10.42
C VAL A 226 17.07 1.54 -10.64
N ALA A 227 17.91 1.37 -9.63
CA ALA A 227 19.35 1.66 -9.73
C ALA A 227 20.03 0.77 -10.79
N ALA A 228 19.74 -0.52 -10.81
CA ALA A 228 20.25 -1.44 -11.83
C ALA A 228 19.80 -1.03 -13.25
N TYR A 229 18.55 -0.61 -13.41
CA TYR A 229 18.04 -0.12 -14.68
C TYR A 229 18.72 1.18 -15.15
N MET A 230 18.95 2.12 -14.23
CA MET A 230 19.68 3.36 -14.51
C MET A 230 21.11 3.06 -14.95
N ASN A 231 21.83 2.20 -14.22
CA ASN A 231 23.20 1.81 -14.56
C ASN A 231 23.28 1.10 -15.92
N ALA A 232 22.34 0.19 -16.21
CA ALA A 232 22.29 -0.51 -17.49
C ALA A 232 22.03 0.47 -18.65
N SER A 233 21.15 1.45 -18.46
CA SER A 233 20.82 2.46 -19.48
C SER A 233 21.99 3.42 -19.72
N LEU A 234 22.72 3.80 -18.68
CA LEU A 234 23.93 4.62 -18.79
C LEU A 234 25.05 3.88 -19.53
N ASN A 235 25.29 2.61 -19.22
CA ASN A 235 26.31 1.79 -19.89
C ASN A 235 25.98 1.56 -21.37
N PHE A 236 24.70 1.41 -21.72
CA PHE A 236 24.27 1.31 -23.11
C PHE A 236 24.52 2.62 -23.88
N PHE A 237 24.28 3.77 -23.25
CA PHE A 237 24.55 5.07 -23.87
C PHE A 237 26.05 5.32 -24.06
N LEU A 238 26.88 4.90 -23.10
CA LEU A 238 28.34 4.95 -23.21
C LEU A 238 28.92 4.01 -24.28
N PHE A 239 28.21 2.96 -24.66
CA PHE A 239 28.66 2.01 -25.68
C PHE A 239 28.26 2.44 -27.11
N ILE A 240 27.33 3.39 -27.23
CA ILE A 240 26.85 3.95 -28.51
C ILE A 240 27.56 5.28 -28.86
N ALA A 241 28.13 5.96 -27.87
CA ALA A 241 28.93 7.17 -28.03
C ALA A 241 30.42 6.85 -28.20
#